data_AF-A0A5N5E753-F1
#
_entry.id   AF-A0A5N5E753-F1
#
_cell.length_a   1.000
_cell.length_b   1.000
_cell.length_c   1.000
_cell.angle_alpha   90.00
_cell.angle_beta   90.00
_cell.angle_gamma   90.00
#
_symmetry.space_group_name_H-M   'P 1'
#
loop_
_entity.id
_entity.type
_entity.pdbx_description
1 polymer ?
#
loop_
_entity_poly.entity_id
_entity_poly.type
_entity_poly.pdbx_seq_one_letter_code
_entity_poly.pdbx_strand_id
1 'polypeptide(L)'
;MSATTPAAQPTTASALASSPHDDGDLAEFGYEQQLHRSLGKFASFAAGFSFVSILTTIFQLFGLGFGFAGPAFFWTWPVVFIGQFMVALNFAELAARYPISGAIYQWSRRMGGEIVGWFAGWFMILAQIVTASAAAIALQVVLPNVWSGFQIIGEDSALTSSSGAANAVLLGSVLLVLTTFINCIGVNWMSRINNIGVTCEIVGVIAVIGMFFTHAQRGPDVVFDTGSA
;
A
#
# COMPACT_ATOMS: atom_id res chain seq x y z
N MET A 1 -59.01 -22.30 -27.51
CA MET A 1 -58.17 -22.17 -26.30
C MET A 1 -56.75 -22.57 -26.64
N SER A 2 -55.86 -21.60 -26.82
CA SER A 2 -54.41 -21.77 -26.77
C SER A 2 -53.82 -20.36 -26.67
N ALA A 3 -53.56 -19.92 -25.45
CA ALA A 3 -52.90 -18.66 -25.17
C ALA A 3 -51.40 -18.88 -25.35
N THR A 4 -50.79 -18.20 -26.33
CA THR A 4 -49.35 -18.12 -26.50
C THR A 4 -48.81 -16.95 -25.70
N THR A 5 -48.12 -17.26 -24.61
CA THR A 5 -47.35 -16.34 -23.78
C THR A 5 -46.22 -15.70 -24.61
N PRO A 6 -46.01 -14.37 -24.61
CA PRO A 6 -44.82 -13.78 -25.20
C PRO A 6 -43.63 -13.96 -24.26
N ALA A 7 -42.53 -14.49 -24.79
CA ALA A 7 -41.26 -14.61 -24.08
C ALA A 7 -40.72 -13.22 -23.71
N ALA A 8 -40.41 -13.02 -22.43
CA ALA A 8 -39.76 -11.83 -21.93
C ALA A 8 -38.35 -11.70 -22.52
N GLN A 9 -38.04 -10.54 -23.11
CA GLN A 9 -36.68 -10.20 -23.49
C GLN A 9 -35.82 -10.09 -22.23
N PRO A 10 -34.59 -10.65 -22.22
CA PRO A 10 -33.67 -10.41 -21.12
C PRO A 10 -33.29 -8.93 -21.14
N THR A 11 -33.76 -8.23 -20.12
CA THR A 11 -33.43 -6.85 -19.77
C THR A 11 -31.92 -6.66 -19.87
N THR A 12 -31.52 -5.76 -20.75
CA THR A 12 -30.17 -5.23 -20.93
C THR A 12 -29.64 -4.74 -19.58
N ALA A 13 -28.92 -5.61 -18.87
CA ALA A 13 -28.16 -5.24 -17.69
C ALA A 13 -27.02 -4.34 -18.16
N SER A 14 -27.25 -3.03 -18.04
CA SER A 14 -26.29 -1.93 -17.99
C SER A 14 -24.82 -2.33 -18.21
N ALA A 15 -24.44 -2.49 -19.47
CA ALA A 15 -23.05 -2.40 -19.90
C ALA A 15 -22.61 -0.94 -19.66
N LEU A 16 -22.02 -0.66 -18.51
CA LEU A 16 -21.19 0.52 -18.35
C LEU A 16 -20.04 0.37 -19.35
N ALA A 17 -20.15 1.13 -20.43
CA ALA A 17 -19.32 1.06 -21.62
C ALA A 17 -17.82 0.96 -21.28
N SER A 18 -17.20 -0.15 -21.70
CA SER A 18 -15.82 -0.09 -22.16
C SER A 18 -15.79 0.96 -23.28
N SER A 19 -15.01 2.02 -23.09
CA SER A 19 -14.83 2.98 -24.18
C SER A 19 -14.01 2.26 -25.26
N PRO A 20 -14.47 2.21 -26.53
CA PRO A 20 -13.77 1.53 -27.63
C PRO A 20 -12.32 2.01 -27.85
N HIS A 21 -11.98 3.16 -27.27
CA HIS A 21 -10.68 3.81 -27.33
C HIS A 21 -9.60 3.03 -26.55
N ASP A 22 -9.91 2.56 -25.35
CA ASP A 22 -8.92 1.93 -24.47
C ASP A 22 -8.58 0.49 -24.88
N ASP A 23 -9.52 -0.21 -25.52
CA ASP A 23 -9.30 -1.54 -26.09
C ASP A 23 -8.39 -1.43 -27.33
N GLY A 24 -8.50 -0.31 -28.06
CA GLY A 24 -7.59 0.08 -29.14
C GLY A 24 -6.18 0.37 -28.65
N ASP A 25 -6.04 1.07 -27.51
CA ASP A 25 -4.73 1.40 -26.92
C ASP A 25 -3.96 0.14 -26.51
N LEU A 26 -4.63 -0.88 -25.95
CA LEU A 26 -3.98 -2.17 -25.62
C LEU A 26 -3.59 -2.97 -26.87
N ALA A 27 -4.45 -2.95 -27.90
CA ALA A 27 -4.20 -3.63 -29.16
C ALA A 27 -3.01 -3.01 -29.92
N GLU A 28 -2.78 -1.70 -29.81
CA GLU A 28 -1.59 -1.02 -30.35
C GLU A 28 -0.29 -1.59 -29.75
N PHE A 29 -0.34 -2.03 -28.50
CA PHE A 29 0.80 -2.69 -27.84
C PHE A 29 0.85 -4.21 -28.02
N GLY A 30 -0.06 -4.80 -28.80
CA GLY A 30 -0.13 -6.24 -29.07
C GLY A 30 -0.64 -7.07 -27.89
N TYR A 31 -1.38 -6.47 -26.96
CA TYR A 31 -1.97 -7.17 -25.81
C TYR A 31 -3.49 -7.29 -25.96
N GLU A 32 -4.02 -8.50 -25.78
CA GLU A 32 -5.46 -8.71 -25.61
C GLU A 32 -5.91 -8.42 -24.17
N GLN A 33 -7.11 -7.85 -24.00
CA GLN A 33 -7.67 -7.56 -22.69
C GLN A 33 -8.08 -8.86 -21.97
N GLN A 34 -7.25 -9.33 -21.03
CA GLN A 34 -7.52 -10.54 -20.25
C GLN A 34 -8.17 -10.28 -18.87
N LEU A 35 -8.10 -9.05 -18.36
CA LEU A 35 -8.61 -8.66 -17.04
C LEU A 35 -9.94 -7.89 -17.16
N HIS A 36 -10.96 -8.37 -16.45
CA HIS A 36 -12.24 -7.67 -16.36
C HIS A 36 -12.06 -6.36 -15.57
N ARG A 37 -12.36 -5.22 -16.20
CA ARG A 37 -12.21 -3.89 -15.61
C ARG A 37 -13.32 -3.64 -14.58
N SER A 38 -13.12 -4.11 -13.35
CA SER A 38 -14.06 -3.89 -12.24
C SER A 38 -13.65 -2.73 -11.31
N LEU A 39 -12.41 -2.25 -11.38
CA LEU A 39 -11.90 -1.16 -10.55
C LEU A 39 -12.18 0.20 -11.20
N GLY A 40 -13.15 0.94 -10.66
CA GLY A 40 -13.36 2.35 -11.00
C GLY A 40 -12.26 3.26 -10.43
N LYS A 41 -12.24 4.54 -10.84
CA LYS A 41 -11.20 5.53 -10.44
C LYS A 41 -10.99 5.61 -8.92
N PHE A 42 -12.09 5.62 -8.16
CA PHE A 42 -12.04 5.64 -6.70
C PHE A 42 -11.48 4.34 -6.12
N ALA A 43 -11.81 3.18 -6.70
CA ALA A 43 -11.28 1.90 -6.26
C ALA A 43 -9.76 1.79 -6.54
N SER A 44 -9.28 2.32 -7.66
CA SER A 44 -7.85 2.41 -7.95
C SER A 44 -7.11 3.36 -7.02
N PHE A 45 -7.71 4.51 -6.68
CA PHE A 45 -7.17 5.43 -5.68
C PHE A 45 -7.13 4.80 -4.28
N ALA A 46 -8.23 4.18 -3.85
CA ALA A 46 -8.32 3.51 -2.55
C ALA A 46 -7.34 2.33 -2.44
N ALA A 47 -7.14 1.57 -3.52
CA ALA A 47 -6.12 0.53 -3.58
C ALA A 47 -4.70 1.09 -3.42
N GLY A 48 -4.39 2.23 -4.07
CA GLY A 48 -3.11 2.92 -3.90
C GLY A 48 -2.91 3.47 -2.49
N PHE A 49 -3.94 4.10 -1.92
CA PHE A 49 -3.92 4.60 -0.55
C PHE A 49 -3.68 3.48 0.47
N SER A 50 -4.37 2.35 0.30
CA SER A 50 -4.23 1.17 1.16
C SER A 50 -2.84 0.56 1.16
N PHE A 51 -2.11 0.69 0.05
CA PHE A 51 -0.79 0.07 -0.09
C PHE A 51 0.27 0.77 0.77
N VAL A 52 0.10 2.07 1.05
CA VAL A 52 1.14 2.88 1.70
C VAL A 52 1.11 2.80 3.24
N SER A 53 0.03 2.29 3.85
CA SER A 53 -0.17 2.13 5.30
C SER A 53 0.51 3.21 6.16
N ILE A 54 -0.12 4.38 6.24
CA ILE A 54 0.45 5.58 6.86
C ILE A 54 0.77 5.37 8.35
N LEU A 55 -0.14 4.69 9.07
CA LEU A 55 -0.07 4.56 10.52
C LEU A 55 1.14 3.72 10.96
N THR A 56 1.42 2.64 10.22
CA THR A 56 2.50 1.70 10.52
C THR A 56 3.86 2.38 10.43
N THR A 57 4.14 3.06 9.31
CA THR A 57 5.44 3.69 9.08
C THR A 57 5.68 4.86 10.03
N ILE A 58 4.67 5.70 10.30
CA ILE A 58 4.82 6.84 11.21
C ILE A 58 5.19 6.35 12.61
N PHE A 59 4.44 5.40 13.20
CA PHE A 59 4.74 4.99 14.57
C PHE A 59 6.08 4.27 14.72
N GLN A 60 6.57 3.64 13.65
CA GLN A 60 7.88 2.98 13.68
C GLN A 60 9.05 3.95 13.54
N LEU A 61 8.96 4.89 12.60
CA LEU A 61 10.10 5.72 12.22
C LEU A 61 10.07 7.12 12.84
N PHE A 62 8.94 7.56 13.39
CA PHE A 62 8.83 8.88 13.99
C PHE A 62 9.83 9.06 15.15
N GLY A 63 9.95 8.08 16.04
CA GLY A 63 10.90 8.16 17.16
C GLY A 63 12.35 8.28 16.69
N LEU A 64 12.72 7.56 15.63
CA LEU A 64 14.04 7.65 15.02
C LEU A 64 14.27 9.03 14.39
N GLY A 65 13.34 9.49 13.54
CA GLY A 65 13.47 10.77 12.84
C GLY A 65 13.48 11.98 13.80
N PHE A 66 12.56 11.97 14.76
CA PHE A 66 12.51 12.99 15.80
C PHE A 66 13.73 12.93 16.74
N GLY A 67 14.26 11.74 17.02
CA GLY A 67 15.48 11.58 17.82
C GLY A 67 16.72 12.21 17.18
N PHE A 68 16.83 12.20 15.85
CA PHE A 68 17.96 12.81 15.14
C PHE A 68 17.80 14.32 14.92
N ALA A 69 16.61 14.78 14.51
CA ALA A 69 16.39 16.14 14.06
C ALA A 69 15.59 17.01 15.05
N GLY A 70 15.10 16.43 16.14
CA GLY A 70 14.24 17.12 17.10
C GLY A 70 12.97 17.68 16.43
N PRO A 71 12.46 18.83 16.89
CA PRO A 71 11.30 19.48 16.29
C PRO A 71 11.49 19.88 14.82
N ALA A 72 12.74 20.14 14.41
CA ALA A 72 13.07 20.45 13.02
C ALA A 72 12.84 19.27 12.04
N PHE A 73 12.61 18.06 12.55
CA PHE A 73 12.16 16.90 11.77
C PHE A 73 10.97 17.23 10.86
N PHE A 74 10.08 18.14 11.29
CA PHE A 74 8.95 18.58 10.48
C PHE A 74 9.36 19.10 9.09
N TRP A 75 10.47 19.83 8.98
CA TRP A 75 10.92 20.39 7.69
C TRP A 75 11.39 19.35 6.69
N THR A 76 11.69 18.13 7.14
CA THR A 76 11.97 17.02 6.23
C THR A 76 10.74 16.60 5.44
N TRP A 77 9.53 16.77 5.99
CA TRP A 77 8.29 16.34 5.36
C TRP A 77 7.98 17.11 4.08
N PRO A 78 7.97 18.45 4.04
CA PRO A 78 7.79 19.19 2.78
C PRO A 78 8.83 18.83 1.71
N VAL A 79 10.10 18.67 2.11
CA VAL A 79 11.19 18.34 1.18
C VAL A 79 10.97 16.96 0.56
N VAL A 80 10.71 15.94 1.39
CA VAL A 80 10.41 14.59 0.92
C VAL A 80 9.12 14.56 0.11
N PHE A 81 8.10 15.30 0.51
CA PHE A 81 6.84 15.41 -0.21
C PHE A 81 7.04 15.95 -1.64
N ILE A 82 7.83 17.01 -1.81
CA ILE A 82 8.11 17.56 -3.15
C ILE A 82 8.81 16.52 -4.02
N GLY A 83 9.82 15.83 -3.48
CA GLY A 83 10.52 14.76 -4.20
C GLY A 83 9.57 13.62 -4.61
N GLN A 84 8.76 13.14 -3.65
CA GLN A 84 7.80 12.07 -3.91
C GLN A 84 6.70 12.50 -4.88
N PHE A 85 6.28 13.76 -4.84
CA PHE A 85 5.29 14.33 -5.76
C PHE A 85 5.82 14.38 -7.19
N MET A 86 7.08 14.78 -7.39
CA MET A 86 7.73 14.72 -8.71
C MET A 86 7.78 13.29 -9.28
N VAL A 87 8.10 12.30 -8.43
CA VAL A 87 8.07 10.88 -8.82
C VAL A 87 6.65 10.44 -9.18
N ALA A 88 5.65 10.85 -8.40
CA ALA A 88 4.24 10.54 -8.67
C ALA A 88 3.76 11.13 -10.00
N LEU A 89 4.18 12.36 -10.35
CA LEU A 89 3.88 12.96 -11.66
C LEU A 89 4.50 12.19 -12.81
N ASN A 90 5.75 11.73 -12.67
CA ASN A 90 6.37 10.87 -13.68
C ASN A 90 5.58 9.56 -13.86
N PHE A 91 5.19 8.91 -12.77
CA PHE A 91 4.38 7.68 -12.84
C PHE A 91 2.99 7.92 -13.43
N ALA A 92 2.39 9.08 -13.17
CA ALA A 92 1.12 9.46 -13.78
C ALA A 92 1.23 9.59 -15.31
N GLU A 93 2.30 10.21 -15.81
CA GLU A 93 2.56 10.29 -17.26
C GLU A 93 2.82 8.91 -17.88
N LEU A 94 3.63 8.08 -17.22
CA LEU A 94 3.93 6.72 -17.69
C LEU A 94 2.67 5.84 -17.71
N ALA A 95 1.84 5.91 -16.68
CA ALA A 95 0.59 5.15 -16.60
C ALA A 95 -0.42 5.60 -17.67
N ALA A 96 -0.46 6.90 -18.00
CA ALA A 96 -1.31 7.42 -19.06
C ALA A 96 -0.81 7.02 -20.47
N ARG A 97 0.50 6.97 -20.69
CA ARG A 97 1.09 6.59 -22.00
C ARG A 97 1.13 5.07 -22.23
N TYR A 98 1.32 4.29 -21.18
CA TYR A 98 1.47 2.83 -21.27
C TYR A 98 0.54 2.13 -20.28
N PRO A 99 -0.76 1.99 -20.60
CA PRO A 99 -1.78 1.40 -19.73
C PRO A 99 -1.70 -0.13 -19.68
N ILE A 100 -0.50 -0.67 -19.43
CA ILE A 100 -0.17 -2.09 -19.58
C ILE A 100 0.12 -2.69 -18.20
N SER A 101 -0.43 -3.88 -17.94
CA SER A 101 -0.18 -4.62 -16.69
C SER A 101 1.30 -5.02 -16.56
N GLY A 102 1.86 -4.88 -15.36
CA GLY A 102 3.29 -5.10 -15.08
C GLY A 102 4.12 -3.81 -14.94
N ALA A 103 3.48 -2.64 -15.13
CA ALA A 103 3.95 -1.28 -14.80
C ALA A 103 5.46 -1.10 -14.90
N ILE A 104 6.19 -1.14 -13.78
CA ILE A 104 7.61 -0.79 -13.69
C ILE A 104 8.48 -1.63 -14.64
N TYR A 105 8.34 -2.96 -14.66
CA TYR A 105 9.12 -3.81 -15.58
C TYR A 105 8.82 -3.44 -17.04
N GLN A 106 7.54 -3.28 -17.36
CA GLN A 106 7.07 -3.00 -18.72
C GLN A 106 7.44 -1.60 -19.21
N TRP A 107 7.43 -0.61 -18.32
CA TRP A 107 7.86 0.76 -18.61
C TRP A 107 9.37 0.83 -18.77
N SER A 108 10.13 0.24 -17.83
CA SER A 108 11.60 0.20 -17.88
C SER A 108 12.12 -0.54 -19.11
N ARG A 109 11.50 -1.65 -19.49
CA ARG A 109 11.87 -2.40 -20.71
C ARG A 109 11.65 -1.58 -21.98
N ARG A 110 10.55 -0.81 -22.06
CA ARG A 110 10.23 0.01 -23.23
C ARG A 110 11.12 1.24 -23.36
N MET A 111 11.43 1.90 -22.25
CA MET A 111 12.24 3.13 -22.27
C MET A 111 13.74 2.86 -22.33
N GLY A 112 14.22 1.82 -21.63
CA GLY A 112 15.65 1.53 -21.46
C GLY A 112 16.13 0.24 -22.12
N GLY A 113 15.26 -0.47 -22.84
CA GLY A 113 15.57 -1.76 -23.45
C GLY A 113 15.54 -2.93 -22.47
N GLU A 114 15.86 -4.12 -22.98
CA GLU A 114 15.70 -5.38 -22.26
C GLU A 114 16.56 -5.50 -20.99
N ILE A 115 17.79 -4.98 -21.02
CA ILE A 115 18.71 -5.02 -19.88
C ILE A 115 18.15 -4.19 -18.72
N VAL A 116 17.66 -2.97 -18.98
CA VAL A 116 17.10 -2.10 -17.95
C VAL A 116 15.80 -2.70 -17.39
N GLY A 117 14.96 -3.28 -18.25
CA GLY A 117 13.78 -4.04 -17.83
C GLY A 117 14.14 -5.22 -16.92
N TRP A 118 15.16 -6.00 -17.27
CA TRP A 118 15.63 -7.14 -16.47
C TRP A 118 16.07 -6.72 -15.07
N PHE A 119 16.90 -5.69 -14.96
CA PHE A 119 17.30 -5.15 -13.65
C PHE A 119 16.11 -4.60 -12.88
N ALA A 120 15.20 -3.86 -13.53
CA ALA A 120 13.99 -3.35 -12.89
C ALA A 120 13.13 -4.48 -12.29
N GLY A 121 12.99 -5.61 -13.01
CA GLY A 121 12.31 -6.81 -12.50
C GLY A 121 12.96 -7.39 -11.24
N TRP A 122 14.30 -7.51 -11.23
CA TRP A 122 15.03 -7.97 -10.03
C TRP A 122 14.90 -7.02 -8.85
N PHE A 123 15.00 -5.71 -9.09
CA PHE A 123 14.79 -4.72 -8.04
C PHE A 123 13.37 -4.79 -7.47
N MET A 124 12.36 -5.05 -8.29
CA MET A 124 10.99 -5.28 -7.79
C MET A 124 10.92 -6.51 -6.88
N ILE A 125 11.52 -7.64 -7.26
CA ILE A 125 11.54 -8.84 -6.42
C ILE A 125 12.22 -8.55 -5.08
N LEU A 126 13.40 -7.91 -5.11
CA LEU A 126 14.13 -7.53 -3.89
C LEU A 126 13.31 -6.59 -3.02
N ALA A 127 12.66 -5.58 -3.60
CA ALA A 127 11.79 -4.66 -2.87
C ALA A 127 10.64 -5.41 -2.17
N GLN A 128 10.04 -6.40 -2.82
CA GLN A 128 8.97 -7.21 -2.21
C GLN A 128 9.49 -8.08 -1.06
N ILE A 129 10.69 -8.67 -1.19
CA ILE A 129 11.32 -9.44 -0.11
C ILE A 129 11.56 -8.53 1.11
N VAL A 130 12.14 -7.35 0.90
CA VAL A 130 12.38 -6.37 1.97
C VAL A 130 11.05 -5.91 2.59
N THR A 131 10.01 -5.70 1.79
CA THR A 131 8.67 -5.33 2.28
C THR A 131 8.08 -6.41 3.18
N ALA A 132 8.19 -7.69 2.80
CA ALA A 132 7.76 -8.80 3.63
C ALA A 132 8.53 -8.86 4.96
N SER A 133 9.85 -8.64 4.94
CA SER A 133 10.66 -8.56 6.16
C SER A 133 10.27 -7.37 7.05
N ALA A 134 10.01 -6.21 6.47
CA ALA A 134 9.54 -5.03 7.20
C ALA A 134 8.19 -5.27 7.88
N ALA A 135 7.26 -5.98 7.23
CA ALA A 135 5.99 -6.37 7.83
C ALA A 135 6.17 -7.30 9.05
N ALA A 136 7.13 -8.24 9.00
CA ALA A 136 7.45 -9.11 10.13
C ALA A 136 7.99 -8.31 11.34
N ILE A 137 8.90 -7.36 11.06
CA ILE A 137 9.42 -6.42 12.06
C ILE A 137 8.27 -5.58 12.66
N ALA A 138 7.33 -5.14 11.82
CA ALA A 138 6.19 -4.36 12.26
C ALA A 138 5.31 -5.09 13.26
N LEU A 139 5.00 -6.36 12.99
CA LEU A 139 4.24 -7.19 13.90
C LEU A 139 4.95 -7.33 15.25
N GLN A 140 6.26 -7.54 15.26
CA GLN A 140 7.04 -7.67 16.50
C GLN A 140 7.07 -6.39 17.33
N VAL A 141 7.15 -5.22 16.70
CA VAL A 141 7.18 -3.95 17.42
C VAL A 141 5.81 -3.63 18.01
N VAL A 142 4.72 -4.00 17.35
CA VAL A 142 3.37 -3.58 17.74
C VAL A 142 2.65 -4.61 18.61
N LEU A 143 2.60 -5.87 18.19
CA LEU A 143 1.74 -6.88 18.82
C LEU A 143 2.07 -7.18 20.29
N PRO A 144 3.35 -7.39 20.69
CA PRO A 144 3.71 -7.62 22.09
C PRO A 144 3.36 -6.45 23.01
N ASN A 145 3.36 -5.21 22.50
CA ASN A 145 2.96 -4.02 23.24
C ASN A 145 1.43 -3.92 23.44
N VAL A 146 0.65 -4.52 22.53
CA VAL A 146 -0.81 -4.61 22.67
C VAL A 146 -1.19 -5.71 23.66
N TRP A 147 -0.56 -6.88 23.55
CA TRP A 147 -0.78 -8.00 24.46
C TRP A 147 0.45 -8.89 24.53
N SER A 148 0.90 -9.20 25.75
CA SER A 148 2.09 -10.03 25.98
C SER A 148 1.98 -11.44 25.40
N GLY A 149 0.77 -11.95 25.16
CA GLY A 149 0.57 -13.27 24.52
C GLY A 149 1.03 -13.37 23.07
N PHE A 150 1.32 -12.25 22.40
CA PHE A 150 1.94 -12.25 21.08
C PHE A 150 3.46 -12.46 21.10
N GLN A 151 4.08 -12.40 22.29
CA GLN A 151 5.45 -12.83 22.50
C GLN A 151 5.45 -14.33 22.83
N ILE A 152 5.68 -15.16 21.80
CA ILE A 152 5.65 -16.62 21.91
C ILE A 152 7.04 -17.17 22.24
N ILE A 153 8.10 -16.51 21.73
CA ILE A 153 9.48 -16.95 21.91
C ILE A 153 10.20 -16.02 22.89
N GLY A 154 10.48 -16.54 24.10
CA GLY A 154 11.22 -15.81 25.15
C GLY A 154 10.44 -14.64 25.73
N GLU A 155 11.08 -13.88 26.63
CA GLU A 155 10.43 -12.79 27.39
C GLU A 155 10.78 -11.40 26.84
N ASP A 156 11.93 -11.25 26.16
CA ASP A 156 12.37 -9.96 25.61
C ASP A 156 11.84 -9.78 24.19
N SER A 157 10.95 -8.78 24.03
CA SER A 157 10.32 -8.41 22.77
C SER A 157 11.16 -7.45 21.93
N ALA A 158 12.27 -6.93 22.45
CA ALA A 158 13.13 -6.01 21.73
C ALA A 158 13.73 -6.70 20.48
N LEU A 159 13.65 -6.03 19.33
CA LEU A 159 14.20 -6.54 18.05
C LEU A 159 15.71 -6.78 18.08
N THR A 160 16.44 -6.09 18.96
CA THR A 160 17.88 -6.27 19.15
C THR A 160 18.22 -7.54 19.94
N SER A 161 17.23 -8.15 20.59
CA SER A 161 17.39 -9.41 21.30
C SER A 161 17.20 -10.61 20.35
N SER A 162 17.87 -11.72 20.65
CA SER A 162 17.71 -12.96 19.88
C SER A 162 16.27 -13.49 19.94
N SER A 163 15.60 -13.36 21.10
CA SER A 163 14.20 -13.77 21.28
C SER A 163 13.23 -12.92 20.47
N GLY A 164 13.38 -11.60 20.51
CA GLY A 164 12.53 -10.68 19.74
C GLY A 164 12.69 -10.85 18.23
N ALA A 165 13.93 -11.02 17.75
CA ALA A 165 14.19 -11.32 16.34
C ALA A 165 13.58 -12.67 15.91
N ALA A 166 13.70 -13.71 16.73
CA ALA A 166 13.09 -15.01 16.45
C ALA A 166 11.55 -14.94 16.46
N ASN A 167 10.95 -14.20 17.39
CA ASN A 167 9.51 -14.00 17.45
C ASN A 167 9.01 -13.20 16.23
N ALA A 168 9.77 -12.21 15.75
CA ALA A 168 9.46 -11.49 14.51
C ALA A 168 9.40 -12.44 13.30
N VAL A 169 10.36 -13.35 13.18
CA VAL A 169 10.37 -14.37 12.10
C VAL A 169 9.14 -15.28 12.21
N LEU A 170 8.77 -15.71 13.43
CA LEU A 170 7.58 -16.53 13.65
C LEU A 170 6.29 -15.79 13.23
N LEU A 171 6.08 -14.57 13.75
CA LEU A 171 4.91 -13.75 13.44
C LEU A 171 4.82 -13.42 11.94
N GLY A 172 5.96 -13.06 11.34
CA GLY A 172 6.06 -12.81 9.90
C GLY A 172 5.74 -14.04 9.06
N SER A 173 6.24 -15.22 9.46
CA SER A 173 5.96 -16.49 8.77
C SER A 173 4.47 -16.84 8.85
N VAL A 174 3.85 -16.67 10.02
CA VAL A 174 2.41 -16.87 10.21
C VAL A 174 1.61 -15.91 9.32
N LEU A 175 1.99 -14.63 9.27
CA LEU A 175 1.37 -13.64 8.39
C LEU A 175 1.49 -14.03 6.91
N LEU A 176 2.66 -14.49 6.47
CA LEU A 176 2.87 -14.92 5.07
C LEU A 176 2.01 -16.12 4.70
N VAL A 177 1.91 -17.12 5.59
CA VAL A 177 1.04 -18.29 5.36
C VAL A 177 -0.41 -17.85 5.28
N LEU A 178 -0.86 -17.00 6.19
CA LEU A 178 -2.25 -16.52 6.25
C LEU A 178 -2.60 -15.67 5.01
N THR A 179 -1.73 -14.74 4.61
CA THR A 179 -1.96 -13.91 3.42
C THR A 179 -1.90 -14.74 2.14
N THR A 180 -0.99 -15.71 2.03
CA THR A 180 -0.93 -16.64 0.90
C THR A 180 -2.21 -17.48 0.81
N PHE A 181 -2.69 -18.00 1.95
CA PHE A 181 -3.93 -18.76 2.00
C PHE A 181 -5.15 -17.93 1.56
N ILE A 182 -5.26 -16.69 2.05
CA ILE A 182 -6.31 -15.76 1.62
C ILE A 182 -6.22 -15.48 0.12
N ASN A 183 -5.02 -15.29 -0.42
CA ASN A 183 -4.79 -15.07 -1.84
C ASN A 183 -5.25 -16.29 -2.69
N CYS A 184 -5.17 -17.51 -2.17
CA CYS A 184 -5.65 -18.72 -2.86
C CYS A 184 -7.19 -18.84 -2.89
N ILE A 185 -7.91 -18.29 -1.91
CA ILE A 185 -9.39 -18.40 -1.82
C ILE A 185 -10.10 -17.49 -2.82
N GLY A 186 -9.48 -16.37 -3.18
CA GLY A 186 -9.93 -15.50 -4.27
C GLY A 186 -9.89 -14.00 -3.94
N VAL A 187 -9.72 -13.21 -5.00
CA VAL A 187 -9.49 -11.76 -4.96
C VAL A 187 -10.56 -10.95 -4.22
N ASN A 188 -11.81 -11.45 -4.18
CA ASN A 188 -12.93 -10.76 -3.54
C ASN A 188 -12.78 -10.68 -2.00
N TRP A 189 -12.21 -11.71 -1.37
CA TRP A 189 -11.93 -11.70 0.06
C TRP A 189 -10.80 -10.74 0.40
N MET A 190 -9.75 -10.75 -0.41
CA MET A 190 -8.62 -9.83 -0.28
C MET A 190 -9.09 -8.37 -0.36
N SER A 191 -9.94 -8.05 -1.34
CA SER A 191 -10.50 -6.69 -1.49
C SER A 191 -11.31 -6.23 -0.26
N ARG A 192 -12.11 -7.12 0.35
CA ARG A 192 -12.88 -6.79 1.57
C ARG A 192 -11.97 -6.50 2.76
N ILE A 193 -10.98 -7.35 3.01
CA ILE A 193 -10.02 -7.18 4.10
C ILE A 193 -9.27 -5.86 3.92
N ASN A 194 -8.83 -5.59 2.69
CA ASN A 194 -8.15 -4.35 2.34
C ASN A 194 -9.01 -3.11 2.65
N ASN A 195 -10.27 -3.10 2.22
CA ASN A 195 -11.18 -1.97 2.46
C ASN A 195 -11.45 -1.74 3.96
N ILE A 196 -11.56 -2.81 4.75
CA ILE A 196 -11.70 -2.72 6.21
C ILE A 196 -10.42 -2.12 6.81
N GLY A 197 -9.25 -2.61 6.41
CA GLY A 197 -7.95 -2.09 6.83
C GLY A 197 -7.83 -0.59 6.59
N VAL A 198 -8.11 -0.13 5.37
CA VAL A 198 -8.11 1.30 5.01
C VAL A 198 -9.06 2.11 5.87
N THR A 199 -10.28 1.60 6.09
CA THR A 199 -11.28 2.30 6.89
C THR A 199 -10.79 2.47 8.33
N CYS A 200 -10.24 1.41 8.93
CA CYS A 200 -9.64 1.44 10.26
C CYS A 200 -8.44 2.41 10.32
N GLU A 201 -7.59 2.43 9.30
CA GLU A 201 -6.46 3.35 9.21
C GLU A 201 -6.92 4.81 9.16
N ILE A 202 -7.89 5.14 8.31
CA ILE A 202 -8.43 6.50 8.20
C ILE A 202 -9.04 6.95 9.52
N VAL A 203 -9.83 6.09 10.17
CA VAL A 203 -10.41 6.37 11.49
C VAL A 203 -9.31 6.58 12.54
N GLY A 204 -8.28 5.72 12.55
CA GLY A 204 -7.13 5.83 13.45
C GLY A 204 -6.37 7.13 13.26
N VAL A 205 -6.10 7.54 12.01
CA VAL A 205 -5.44 8.80 11.68
C VAL A 205 -6.27 9.99 12.16
N ILE A 206 -7.57 10.02 11.88
CA ILE A 206 -8.46 11.10 12.34
C ILE A 206 -8.49 11.18 13.88
N ALA A 207 -8.56 10.03 14.56
CA ALA A 207 -8.56 9.96 16.01
C ALA A 207 -7.25 10.50 16.61
N VAL A 208 -6.10 10.11 16.07
CA VAL A 208 -4.78 10.59 16.51
C VAL A 208 -4.64 12.09 16.28
N ILE A 209 -5.05 12.59 15.10
CA ILE A 209 -5.04 14.03 14.80
C ILE A 209 -5.92 14.79 15.80
N GLY A 210 -7.15 14.32 16.05
CA GLY A 210 -8.06 14.94 17.03
C GLY A 210 -7.49 14.93 18.45
N MET A 211 -6.85 13.83 18.85
CA MET A 211 -6.16 13.73 20.15
C MET A 211 -5.04 14.76 20.26
N PHE A 212 -4.20 14.92 19.23
CA PHE A 212 -3.14 15.92 19.25
C PHE A 212 -3.65 17.36 19.25
N PHE A 213 -4.74 17.66 18.53
CA PHE A 213 -5.33 19.00 18.58
C PHE A 213 -5.90 19.36 19.96
N THR A 214 -6.44 18.38 20.69
CA THR A 214 -7.02 18.61 22.03
C THR A 214 -5.98 18.68 23.14
N HIS A 215 -4.82 18.03 22.97
CA HIS A 215 -3.74 17.95 23.96
C HIS A 215 -2.47 18.72 23.55
N ALA A 216 -2.57 19.62 22.56
CA ALA A 216 -1.43 20.43 22.11
C ALA A 216 -0.97 21.37 23.22
N GLN A 217 0.21 21.11 23.80
CA GLN A 217 0.82 21.96 24.83
C GLN A 217 1.80 23.01 24.24
N ARG A 218 2.27 22.80 23.02
CA ARG A 218 3.26 23.67 22.36
C ARG A 218 2.64 24.31 21.11
N GLY A 219 2.93 25.60 20.91
CA GLY A 219 2.49 26.34 19.72
C GLY A 219 3.24 25.93 18.45
N PRO A 220 2.81 26.46 17.29
CA PRO A 220 3.43 26.18 15.99
C PRO A 220 4.89 26.64 15.89
N ASP A 221 5.37 27.51 16.78
CA ASP A 221 6.75 27.98 16.78
C ASP A 221 7.76 26.85 17.06
N VAL A 222 7.31 25.74 17.65
CA VAL A 222 8.16 24.59 18.01
C VAL A 222 8.89 23.99 16.81
N VAL A 223 8.32 24.05 15.60
CA VAL A 223 8.96 23.48 14.40
C VAL A 223 10.15 24.29 13.90
N PHE A 224 10.37 25.50 14.42
CA PHE A 224 11.58 26.30 14.17
C PHE A 224 12.65 26.09 15.23
N ASP A 225 12.36 25.33 16.28
CA ASP A 225 13.33 25.00 17.31
C ASP A 225 14.28 23.89 16.81
N THR A 226 15.45 24.31 16.34
CA THR A 226 16.53 23.42 15.91
C THR A 226 17.45 22.97 17.06
N GLY A 227 17.09 23.25 18.31
CA GLY A 227 17.92 22.89 19.47
C GLY A 227 19.23 23.67 19.47
N SER A 228 19.19 24.96 19.82
CA SER A 228 20.42 25.67 20.20
C SER A 228 20.87 25.19 21.57
N ALA A 229 21.86 24.29 21.59
CA ALA A 229 22.75 23.88 22.69
C ALA A 229 22.11 23.38 24.01
#